data_AF-A0A6L5X964-F1
#
_entry.id   AF-A0A6L5X964-F1
#
_cell.length_a   1.000
_cell.length_b   1.000
_cell.length_c   1.000
_cell.angle_alpha   90.00
_cell.angle_beta   90.00
_cell.angle_gamma   90.00
#
_symmetry.space_group_name_H-M   'P 1'
#
loop_
_entity.id
_entity.type
_entity.pdbx_description
1 polymer ?
#
loop_
_entity_poly.entity_id
_entity_poly.type
_entity_poly.pdbx_seq_one_letter_code
_entity_poly.pdbx_strand_id
1 'polypeptide(L)'
;MKRSILAIAIAALWAASGSAAADGTFAFVDASGNTIADGATVTCNKLVDDEFLGRYISTGLYVKNTTGSKAAGVVLLDVNNMPNGHVQICCFGNCVSPDKPGNYYSAKNFMEAGATEDLQAEWFPAEKATWTATLQLATVETTTNAAGILTLGKVKDLGPKVNVVWSYSDSLKGDINGDGTVNVTDVTTLINGILGTAQVDTSVGDVDGNGIVNVSDVTALINIILAAS
;
A
#
# COMPACT_ATOMS: atom_id res chain seq x y z
N MET A 1 10.76 -5.99 15.63
CA MET A 1 9.45 -6.58 15.95
C MET A 1 8.72 -6.74 14.63
N LYS A 2 8.41 -7.97 14.19
CA LYS A 2 7.52 -8.16 13.04
C LYS A 2 6.16 -7.63 13.45
N ARG A 3 5.75 -6.49 12.89
CA ARG A 3 4.40 -5.97 13.08
C ARG A 3 3.48 -6.93 12.33
N SER A 4 2.57 -7.58 13.05
CA SER A 4 1.51 -8.39 12.44
C SER A 4 0.52 -7.41 11.81
N ILE A 5 0.86 -6.89 10.63
CA ILE A 5 -0.03 -6.01 9.86
C ILE A 5 -1.05 -6.95 9.23
N LEU A 6 -2.32 -6.85 9.67
CA LEU A 6 -3.45 -7.51 9.02
C LEU A 6 -3.40 -7.12 7.54
N ALA A 7 -3.21 -8.10 6.65
CA ALA A 7 -3.17 -7.87 5.20
C ALA A 7 -4.43 -7.12 4.76
N ILE A 8 -4.24 -5.98 4.11
CA ILE A 8 -5.30 -5.05 3.68
C ILE A 8 -5.64 -5.35 2.22
N ALA A 9 -6.93 -5.26 1.86
CA ALA A 9 -7.42 -5.46 0.50
C ALA A 9 -6.72 -4.50 -0.48
N ILE A 10 -5.92 -5.07 -1.37
CA ILE A 10 -5.21 -4.38 -2.44
C ILE A 10 -6.03 -4.59 -3.72
N ALA A 11 -6.65 -3.53 -4.25
CA ALA A 11 -7.15 -3.55 -5.62
C ALA A 11 -6.00 -3.16 -6.57
N ALA A 12 -5.10 -4.10 -6.84
CA ALA A 12 -4.12 -3.95 -7.92
C ALA A 12 -4.79 -4.32 -9.25
N LEU A 13 -4.88 -3.39 -10.21
CA LEU A 13 -5.22 -3.77 -11.58
C LEU A 13 -4.01 -4.45 -12.21
N TRP A 14 -4.13 -5.76 -12.43
CA TRP A 14 -3.05 -6.59 -12.98
C TRP A 14 -2.93 -6.43 -14.50
N ALA A 15 -2.04 -5.56 -14.95
CA ALA A 15 -1.46 -5.67 -16.28
C ALA A 15 -0.21 -6.56 -16.18
N ALA A 16 -0.28 -7.76 -16.76
CA ALA A 16 0.87 -8.64 -16.88
C ALA A 16 1.87 -8.06 -17.89
N SER A 17 2.82 -7.27 -17.39
CA SER A 17 4.11 -7.02 -18.04
C SER A 17 5.06 -6.46 -16.98
N GLY A 18 5.80 -7.35 -16.31
CA GLY A 18 6.83 -6.95 -15.38
C GLY A 18 8.08 -6.47 -16.10
N SER A 19 8.42 -5.19 -15.99
CA SER A 19 9.82 -4.79 -15.90
C SER A 19 10.22 -4.89 -14.44
N ALA A 20 11.22 -5.70 -14.12
CA ALA A 20 11.96 -5.50 -12.89
C ALA A 20 12.80 -4.21 -13.03
N ALA A 21 13.66 -3.89 -12.07
CA ALA A 21 14.62 -2.81 -12.26
C ALA A 21 15.37 -2.98 -13.60
N ALA A 22 15.98 -1.93 -14.16
CA ALA A 22 16.80 -2.10 -15.37
C ALA A 22 17.84 -3.25 -15.22
N ASP A 23 18.22 -3.61 -13.98
CA ASP A 23 19.06 -4.76 -13.62
C ASP A 23 18.35 -5.92 -12.89
N GLY A 24 17.07 -5.77 -12.52
CA GLY A 24 16.27 -6.75 -11.81
C GLY A 24 16.54 -6.91 -10.30
N THR A 25 17.38 -6.07 -9.68
CA THR A 25 17.88 -6.28 -8.30
C THR A 25 16.81 -6.22 -7.21
N PHE A 26 15.89 -5.26 -7.30
CA PHE A 26 14.81 -5.09 -6.33
C PHE A 26 13.44 -5.15 -6.99
N ALA A 27 12.46 -5.65 -6.25
CA ALA A 27 11.06 -5.69 -6.65
C ALA A 27 10.15 -5.20 -5.53
N PHE A 28 9.05 -4.54 -5.91
CA PHE A 28 7.91 -4.39 -5.01
C PHE A 28 7.18 -5.73 -4.94
N VAL A 29 6.78 -6.16 -3.75
CA VAL A 29 5.98 -7.36 -3.55
C VAL A 29 4.81 -7.09 -2.59
N ASP A 30 3.73 -7.85 -2.71
CA ASP A 30 2.65 -7.85 -1.73
C ASP A 30 3.02 -8.64 -0.45
N ALA A 31 2.11 -8.69 0.52
CA ALA A 31 2.30 -9.43 1.77
C ALA A 31 2.46 -10.95 1.58
N SER A 32 2.05 -11.51 0.44
CA SER A 32 2.24 -12.92 0.07
C SER A 32 3.57 -13.15 -0.67
N GLY A 33 4.30 -12.08 -0.99
CA GLY A 33 5.55 -12.12 -1.73
C GLY A 33 5.38 -12.14 -3.26
N ASN A 34 4.17 -11.89 -3.77
CA ASN A 34 3.95 -11.78 -5.21
C ASN A 34 4.48 -10.44 -5.73
N THR A 35 5.18 -10.48 -6.85
CA THR A 35 5.75 -9.27 -7.46
C THR A 35 4.68 -8.34 -8.01
N ILE A 36 4.80 -7.05 -7.70
CA ILE A 36 4.02 -5.96 -8.29
C ILE A 36 4.74 -5.48 -9.56
N ALA A 37 4.02 -5.40 -10.67
CA ALA A 37 4.58 -5.02 -11.95
C ALA A 37 5.01 -3.54 -11.97
N ASP A 38 6.08 -3.24 -12.71
CA ASP A 38 6.46 -1.86 -13.01
C ASP A 38 5.36 -1.13 -13.81
N GLY A 39 5.14 0.13 -13.44
CA GLY A 39 4.03 0.95 -13.91
C GLY A 39 2.67 0.65 -13.26
N ALA A 40 2.55 -0.39 -12.43
CA ALA A 40 1.29 -0.72 -11.78
C ALA A 40 0.76 0.42 -10.90
N THR A 41 -0.57 0.50 -10.79
CA THR A 41 -1.25 1.40 -9.87
C THR A 41 -1.71 0.63 -8.64
N VAL A 42 -1.31 1.12 -7.47
CA VAL A 42 -1.69 0.59 -6.16
C VAL A 42 -2.65 1.57 -5.50
N THR A 43 -3.91 1.16 -5.37
CA THR A 43 -4.95 1.97 -4.71
C THR A 43 -5.03 1.61 -3.23
N CYS A 44 -4.95 2.63 -2.38
CA CYS A 44 -4.89 2.52 -0.93
C CYS A 44 -6.00 3.38 -0.33
N ASN A 45 -7.02 2.76 0.25
CA ASN A 45 -8.23 3.45 0.74
C ASN A 45 -8.61 3.08 2.19
N LYS A 46 -7.93 2.11 2.80
CA LYS A 46 -8.23 1.67 4.15
C LYS A 46 -7.54 2.54 5.18
N LEU A 47 -8.34 3.33 5.92
CA LEU A 47 -7.88 4.03 7.10
C LEU A 47 -7.66 3.02 8.24
N VAL A 48 -6.44 3.01 8.77
CA VAL A 48 -6.06 2.29 9.97
C VAL A 48 -6.02 3.28 11.13
N ASP A 49 -6.65 2.95 12.25
CA ASP A 49 -6.56 3.71 13.49
C ASP A 49 -5.67 2.93 14.46
N ASP A 50 -4.44 3.42 14.66
CA ASP A 50 -3.46 2.84 15.56
C ASP A 50 -3.32 3.71 16.81
N GLU A 51 -3.42 3.09 18.00
CA GLU A 51 -3.41 3.78 19.28
C GLU A 51 -2.13 4.61 19.53
N PHE A 52 -1.03 4.30 18.83
CA PHE A 52 0.25 4.95 19.02
C PHE A 52 0.64 5.89 17.86
N LEU A 53 0.38 5.48 16.62
CA LEU A 53 0.75 6.22 15.40
C LEU A 53 -0.35 7.16 14.91
N GLY A 54 -1.56 7.03 15.44
CA GLY A 54 -2.74 7.73 14.94
C GLY A 54 -3.28 7.09 13.67
N ARG A 55 -3.99 7.90 12.87
CA ARG A 55 -4.70 7.41 11.69
C ARG A 55 -3.85 7.51 10.43
N TYR A 56 -3.77 6.42 9.67
CA TYR A 56 -3.00 6.36 8.44
C TYR A 56 -3.59 5.42 7.38
N ILE A 57 -3.14 5.58 6.14
CA ILE A 57 -3.47 4.69 5.01
C ILE A 57 -2.15 4.16 4.46
N SER A 58 -1.94 2.85 4.57
CA SER A 58 -0.71 2.16 4.13
C SER A 58 -0.84 1.63 2.70
N THR A 59 0.29 1.58 1.99
CA THR A 59 0.37 0.86 0.70
C THR A 59 0.34 -0.65 0.84
N GLY A 60 0.74 -1.19 2.00
CA GLY A 60 0.90 -2.65 2.20
C GLY A 60 1.96 -3.29 1.31
N LEU A 61 2.84 -2.49 0.70
CA LEU A 61 3.92 -2.95 -0.15
C LEU A 61 5.13 -3.40 0.67
N TYR A 62 5.91 -4.29 0.09
CA TYR A 62 7.20 -4.72 0.60
C TYR A 62 8.25 -4.53 -0.51
N VAL A 63 9.52 -4.38 -0.10
CA VAL A 63 10.66 -4.44 -1.01
C VAL A 63 11.34 -5.78 -0.86
N LYS A 64 11.71 -6.41 -1.97
CA LYS A 64 12.45 -7.66 -2.00
C LYS A 64 13.76 -7.49 -2.77
N ASN A 65 14.87 -7.91 -2.18
CA ASN A 65 16.10 -8.19 -2.93
C ASN A 65 15.92 -9.53 -3.65
N THR A 66 15.87 -9.49 -4.97
CA THR A 66 15.60 -10.68 -5.81
C THR A 66 16.87 -11.49 -6.09
N THR A 67 18.03 -10.94 -5.77
CA THR A 67 19.33 -11.50 -6.15
C THR A 67 19.83 -12.51 -5.12
N GLY A 68 20.78 -13.34 -5.56
CA GLY A 68 21.53 -14.26 -4.69
C GLY A 68 22.64 -13.59 -3.88
N SER A 69 22.76 -12.26 -3.91
CA SER A 69 23.79 -11.52 -3.18
C SER A 69 23.21 -10.31 -2.44
N LYS A 70 23.97 -9.81 -1.46
CA LYS A 70 23.64 -8.54 -0.81
C LYS A 70 23.66 -7.40 -1.83
N ALA A 71 22.65 -6.53 -1.78
CA ALA A 71 22.53 -5.37 -2.65
C ALA A 71 22.23 -4.11 -1.82
N ALA A 72 22.61 -2.93 -2.32
CA ALA A 72 22.30 -1.66 -1.69
C ALA A 72 21.18 -0.96 -2.45
N GLY A 73 20.18 -0.46 -1.73
CA GLY A 73 18.96 0.12 -2.31
C GLY A 73 18.49 1.37 -1.61
N VAL A 74 17.50 2.01 -2.26
CA VAL A 74 16.76 3.17 -1.77
C VAL A 74 15.38 3.19 -2.44
N VAL A 75 14.39 3.78 -1.78
CA VAL A 75 13.07 4.08 -2.33
C VAL A 75 13.00 5.58 -2.62
N LEU A 76 12.64 5.95 -3.84
CA LEU A 76 12.33 7.31 -4.25
C LEU A 76 10.83 7.51 -4.14
N LEU A 77 10.42 8.65 -3.59
CA LEU A 77 9.03 9.10 -3.51
C LEU A 77 8.90 10.42 -4.26
N ASP A 78 8.04 10.47 -5.27
CA ASP A 78 7.68 11.70 -5.98
C ASP A 78 6.26 12.12 -5.59
N VAL A 79 6.15 13.23 -4.85
CA VAL A 79 4.89 13.82 -4.39
C VAL A 79 4.57 15.02 -5.28
N ASN A 80 3.63 14.84 -6.21
CA ASN A 80 3.16 15.93 -7.07
C ASN A 80 2.24 16.91 -6.32
N ASN A 81 1.33 16.35 -5.51
CA ASN A 81 0.40 17.10 -4.69
C ASN A 81 0.02 16.24 -3.48
N MET A 82 -0.05 16.84 -2.30
CA MET A 82 -0.58 16.20 -1.11
C MET A 82 -1.46 17.24 -0.39
N PRO A 83 -2.80 17.10 -0.44
CA PRO A 83 -3.71 18.16 -0.06
C PRO A 83 -3.71 18.46 1.44
N ASN A 84 -3.39 17.46 2.27
CA ASN A 84 -3.31 17.60 3.71
C ASN A 84 -2.47 16.47 4.32
N GLY A 85 -2.14 16.63 5.61
CA GLY A 85 -1.40 15.64 6.37
C GLY A 85 0.07 15.55 5.96
N HIS A 86 0.67 14.40 6.20
CA HIS A 86 2.02 14.07 5.73
C HIS A 86 2.05 12.63 5.24
N VAL A 87 2.99 12.32 4.36
CA VAL A 87 3.27 10.93 3.96
C VAL A 87 4.60 10.54 4.59
N GLN A 88 4.74 9.30 5.03
CA GLN A 88 6.01 8.74 5.43
C GLN A 88 6.45 7.64 4.46
N ILE A 89 7.76 7.48 4.33
CA ILE A 89 8.38 6.34 3.65
C ILE A 89 9.49 5.78 4.54
N CYS A 90 9.27 4.60 5.12
CA CYS A 90 10.29 3.84 5.83
C CYS A 90 10.67 2.59 5.02
N CYS A 91 11.92 2.52 4.60
CA CYS A 91 12.55 1.34 4.01
C CYS A 91 14.05 1.57 3.97
N PHE A 92 14.83 0.49 3.98
CA PHE A 92 16.30 0.55 4.02
C PHE A 92 16.79 1.37 5.22
N GLY A 93 16.14 1.25 6.38
CA GLY A 93 16.53 1.94 7.62
C GLY A 93 15.57 3.07 8.04
N ASN A 94 16.03 4.32 7.97
CA ASN A 94 15.28 5.45 8.55
C ASN A 94 14.09 5.89 7.70
N CYS A 95 13.06 6.37 8.39
CA CYS A 95 11.87 6.99 7.79
C CYS A 95 12.14 8.43 7.36
N VAL A 96 11.49 8.86 6.28
CA VAL A 96 11.37 10.27 5.89
C VAL A 96 9.88 10.61 5.77
N SER A 97 9.47 11.73 6.38
CA SER A 97 8.05 12.09 6.51
C SER A 97 7.76 13.48 5.92
N PRO A 98 7.76 13.64 4.59
CA PRO A 98 7.46 14.93 3.97
C PRO A 98 5.99 15.34 4.15
N ASP A 99 5.78 16.65 4.27
CA ASP A 99 4.48 17.32 4.40
C ASP A 99 4.15 18.22 3.20
N LYS A 100 4.97 18.17 2.14
CA LYS A 100 4.89 19.04 0.96
C LYS A 100 5.18 18.27 -0.33
N PRO A 101 4.77 18.80 -1.49
CA PRO A 101 5.22 18.30 -2.78
C PRO A 101 6.73 18.34 -2.94
N GLY A 102 7.28 17.35 -3.63
CA GLY A 102 8.70 17.23 -3.88
C GLY A 102 9.17 15.81 -4.12
N ASN A 103 10.47 15.69 -4.38
CA ASN A 103 11.16 14.41 -4.55
C ASN A 103 11.92 14.07 -3.26
N TYR A 104 11.58 12.91 -2.69
CA TYR A 104 12.12 12.42 -1.44
C TYR A 104 12.74 11.04 -1.62
N TYR A 105 13.59 10.66 -0.67
CA TYR A 105 14.29 9.38 -0.68
C TYR A 105 14.17 8.78 0.70
N SER A 106 13.99 7.46 0.79
CA SER A 106 14.24 6.74 2.02
C SER A 106 15.73 6.80 2.38
N ALA A 107 16.10 6.24 3.52
CA ALA A 107 17.51 5.94 3.75
C ALA A 107 18.06 5.02 2.64
N LYS A 108 19.36 5.12 2.40
CA LYS A 108 20.11 4.15 1.60
C LYS A 108 20.65 3.09 2.55
N ASN A 109 20.49 1.82 2.22
CA ASN A 109 21.08 0.75 3.03
C ASN A 109 21.24 -0.54 2.24
N PHE A 110 21.97 -1.47 2.83
CA PHE A 110 22.11 -2.82 2.33
C PHE A 110 20.90 -3.68 2.70
N MET A 111 20.59 -4.61 1.81
CA MET A 111 19.61 -5.65 2.00
C MET A 111 20.24 -6.99 1.63
N GLU A 112 20.17 -7.96 2.54
CA GLU A 112 20.73 -9.29 2.32
C GLU A 112 20.08 -10.01 1.13
N ALA A 113 20.77 -11.01 0.59
CA ALA A 113 20.27 -11.83 -0.52
C ALA A 113 18.89 -12.42 -0.22
N GLY A 114 17.94 -12.28 -1.14
CA GLY A 114 16.59 -12.83 -0.99
C GLY A 114 15.73 -12.19 0.10
N ALA A 115 16.24 -11.22 0.85
CA ALA A 115 15.50 -10.63 1.97
C ALA A 115 14.29 -9.81 1.48
N THR A 116 13.28 -9.71 2.35
CA THR A 116 12.08 -8.89 2.13
C THR A 116 11.89 -7.98 3.34
N GLU A 117 11.63 -6.70 3.09
CA GLU A 117 11.43 -5.65 4.10
C GLU A 117 10.10 -4.95 3.83
N ASP A 118 9.39 -4.62 4.90
CA ASP A 118 8.15 -3.85 4.84
C ASP A 118 8.44 -2.43 4.35
N LEU A 119 7.71 -1.97 3.33
CA LEU A 119 7.76 -0.59 2.88
C LEU A 119 6.62 0.16 3.56
N GLN A 120 6.95 0.84 4.65
CA GLN A 120 6.00 1.66 5.39
C GLN A 120 5.82 3.00 4.65
N ALA A 121 5.28 2.93 3.43
CA ALA A 121 4.77 4.08 2.69
C ALA A 121 3.33 4.33 3.14
N GLU A 122 3.13 5.34 3.98
CA GLU A 122 1.88 5.57 4.70
C GLU A 122 1.50 7.05 4.66
N TRP A 123 0.27 7.36 4.28
CA TRP A 123 -0.28 8.71 4.37
C TRP A 123 -1.03 8.88 5.68
N PHE A 124 -0.76 9.96 6.40
CA PHE A 124 -1.42 10.35 7.65
C PHE A 124 -2.34 11.53 7.36
N PRO A 125 -3.59 11.30 6.93
CA PRO A 125 -4.49 12.36 6.55
C PRO A 125 -5.02 13.14 7.75
N ALA A 126 -5.10 14.47 7.61
CA ALA A 126 -5.86 15.32 8.51
C ALA A 126 -7.35 15.33 8.12
N GLU A 127 -7.63 15.33 6.81
CA GLU A 127 -8.96 15.47 6.23
C GLU A 127 -9.13 14.55 5.01
N LYS A 128 -10.38 14.29 4.64
CA LYS A 128 -10.73 13.48 3.47
C LYS A 128 -10.15 14.09 2.20
N ALA A 129 -9.42 13.28 1.43
CA ALA A 129 -8.93 13.64 0.12
C ALA A 129 -8.43 12.41 -0.62
N THR A 130 -8.24 12.57 -1.94
CA THR A 130 -7.57 11.59 -2.79
C THR A 130 -6.40 12.27 -3.48
N TRP A 131 -5.25 11.61 -3.51
CA TRP A 131 -4.06 12.12 -4.19
C TRP A 131 -3.16 10.98 -4.64
N THR A 132 -2.19 11.32 -5.49
CA THR A 132 -1.30 10.34 -6.12
C THR A 132 0.16 10.69 -5.97
N ALA A 133 1.00 9.67 -5.81
CA ALA A 133 2.45 9.76 -5.85
C ALA A 133 3.04 8.66 -6.73
N THR A 134 4.36 8.69 -6.92
CA THR A 134 5.08 7.50 -7.41
C THR A 134 6.11 7.04 -6.39
N LEU A 135 6.25 5.72 -6.27
CA LEU A 135 7.34 5.08 -5.54
C LEU A 135 8.23 4.38 -6.58
N GLN A 136 9.53 4.61 -6.53
CA GLN A 136 10.48 3.96 -7.43
C GLN A 136 11.65 3.38 -6.63
N LEU A 137 11.96 2.11 -6.85
CA LEU A 137 13.17 1.52 -6.27
C LEU A 137 14.38 1.95 -7.06
N ALA A 138 15.55 1.98 -6.45
CA ALA A 138 16.81 2.15 -7.16
C ALA A 138 17.94 1.44 -6.43
N THR A 139 18.95 1.00 -7.19
CA THR A 139 20.20 0.53 -6.60
C THR A 139 21.09 1.69 -6.20
N VAL A 140 22.00 1.43 -5.27
CA VAL A 140 22.97 2.40 -4.76
C VAL A 140 24.37 1.90 -5.08
N GLU A 141 25.25 2.80 -5.51
CA GLU A 141 26.67 2.50 -5.71
C GLU A 141 27.27 1.95 -4.42
N THR A 142 28.07 0.90 -4.53
CA THR A 142 28.81 0.34 -3.39
C THR A 142 30.29 0.36 -3.68
N THR A 143 31.09 0.92 -2.78
CA THR A 143 32.54 0.85 -2.82
C THR A 143 33.06 0.07 -1.63
N THR A 144 34.23 -0.55 -1.76
CA THR A 144 34.92 -1.18 -0.62
C THR A 144 36.03 -0.25 -0.18
N ASN A 145 36.01 0.19 1.09
CA ASN A 145 37.09 1.01 1.63
C ASN A 145 38.34 0.17 1.91
N ALA A 146 39.45 0.82 2.27
CA ALA A 146 40.73 0.14 2.53
C ALA A 146 40.67 -0.92 3.65
N ALA A 147 39.65 -0.88 4.51
CA ALA A 147 39.42 -1.87 5.57
C ALA A 147 38.53 -3.04 5.14
N GLY A 148 38.15 -3.15 3.86
CA GLY A 148 37.28 -4.22 3.36
C GLY A 148 35.79 -4.00 3.66
N ILE A 149 35.40 -2.82 4.14
CA ILE A 149 34.01 -2.50 4.50
C ILE A 149 33.30 -1.90 3.30
N LEU A 150 32.11 -2.40 2.98
CA LEU A 150 31.24 -1.83 1.96
C LEU A 150 30.66 -0.49 2.43
N THR A 151 30.75 0.53 1.59
CA THR A 151 30.20 1.87 1.82
C THR A 151 29.22 2.25 0.73
N LEU A 152 28.20 3.04 1.10
CA LEU A 152 27.10 3.46 0.22
C LEU A 152 27.44 4.77 -0.50
N GLY A 153 27.17 4.82 -1.79
CA GLY A 153 27.43 5.97 -2.67
C GLY A 153 26.15 6.64 -3.18
N LYS A 154 26.17 7.04 -4.45
CA LYS A 154 25.03 7.70 -5.10
C LYS A 154 23.99 6.66 -5.54
N VAL A 155 22.79 7.14 -5.87
CA VAL A 155 21.81 6.33 -6.60
C VAL A 155 22.44 5.94 -7.95
N LYS A 156 22.35 4.67 -8.31
CA LYS A 156 23.03 4.09 -9.47
C LYS A 156 22.03 3.80 -10.60
N ASP A 157 21.24 2.74 -10.46
CA ASP A 157 20.31 2.30 -11.50
C ASP A 157 18.87 2.41 -10.98
N LEU A 158 18.00 3.04 -11.77
CA LEU A 158 16.57 3.12 -11.45
C LEU A 158 15.89 1.77 -11.66
N GLY A 159 15.04 1.45 -10.70
CA GLY A 159 14.30 0.22 -10.59
C GLY A 159 12.82 0.36 -11.00
N PRO A 160 12.00 -0.65 -10.67
CA PRO A 160 10.57 -0.61 -10.96
C PRO A 160 9.93 0.57 -10.22
N LYS A 161 8.90 1.13 -10.84
CA LYS A 161 8.11 2.23 -10.32
C LYS A 161 6.65 1.81 -10.22
N VAL A 162 5.98 2.23 -9.16
CA VAL A 162 4.53 2.09 -9.00
C VAL A 162 3.89 3.46 -8.82
N ASN A 163 2.68 3.61 -9.34
CA ASN A 163 1.82 4.74 -9.04
C ASN A 163 1.01 4.39 -7.80
N VAL A 164 0.97 5.27 -6.80
CA VAL A 164 0.18 5.06 -5.59
C VAL A 164 -0.96 6.06 -5.58
N VAL A 165 -2.18 5.57 -5.36
CA VAL A 165 -3.36 6.39 -5.13
C VAL A 165 -3.75 6.22 -3.67
N TRP A 166 -3.57 7.26 -2.87
CA TRP A 166 -4.13 7.30 -1.51
C TRP A 166 -5.48 8.00 -1.53
N SER A 167 -6.48 7.37 -0.93
CA SER A 167 -7.83 7.91 -0.85
C SER A 167 -8.37 7.78 0.56
N TYR A 168 -8.57 8.91 1.23
CA TYR A 168 -9.35 8.98 2.45
C TYR A 168 -10.71 9.58 2.10
N SER A 169 -11.72 8.73 1.98
CA SER A 169 -13.11 9.11 1.78
C SER A 169 -13.98 8.47 2.85
N ASP A 170 -15.26 8.86 2.92
CA ASP A 170 -16.22 8.00 3.60
C ASP A 170 -16.23 6.64 2.88
N SER A 171 -16.34 5.57 3.67
CA SER A 171 -16.61 4.24 3.15
C SER A 171 -17.90 4.31 2.32
N LEU A 172 -17.90 3.73 1.12
CA LEU A 172 -19.13 3.68 0.32
C LEU A 172 -20.13 2.80 1.08
N LYS A 173 -21.35 3.31 1.28
CA LYS A 173 -22.40 2.51 1.91
C LYS A 173 -22.66 1.28 1.03
N GLY A 174 -22.50 0.08 1.59
CA GLY A 174 -22.54 -1.18 0.85
C GLY A 174 -21.21 -1.71 0.32
N ASP A 175 -20.09 -0.98 0.45
CA ASP A 175 -18.73 -1.51 0.22
C ASP A 175 -18.26 -2.22 1.50
N ILE A 176 -18.73 -3.46 1.66
CA ILE A 176 -18.57 -4.24 2.88
C ILE A 176 -17.17 -4.82 2.97
N ASN A 177 -16.54 -5.09 1.83
CA ASN A 177 -15.21 -5.68 1.79
C ASN A 177 -14.08 -4.62 1.75
N GLY A 178 -14.41 -3.35 1.49
CA GLY A 178 -13.51 -2.20 1.51
C GLY A 178 -12.66 -2.05 0.24
N ASP A 179 -13.02 -2.70 -0.86
CA ASP A 179 -12.29 -2.63 -2.13
C ASP A 179 -12.54 -1.34 -2.92
N GLY A 180 -13.41 -0.45 -2.42
CA GLY A 180 -13.76 0.80 -3.06
C GLY A 180 -14.83 0.66 -4.15
N THR A 181 -15.41 -0.52 -4.32
CA THR A 181 -16.52 -0.80 -5.23
C THR A 181 -17.68 -1.42 -4.46
N VAL A 182 -18.90 -1.23 -4.96
CA VAL A 182 -20.10 -1.86 -4.39
C VAL A 182 -20.60 -2.88 -5.39
N ASN A 183 -20.32 -4.16 -5.15
CA ASN A 183 -20.61 -5.25 -6.08
C ASN A 183 -20.96 -6.58 -5.34
N VAL A 184 -21.10 -7.68 -6.10
CA VAL A 184 -21.50 -9.00 -5.56
C VAL A 184 -20.50 -9.59 -4.55
N THR A 185 -19.24 -9.17 -4.55
CA THR A 185 -18.26 -9.58 -3.52
C THR A 185 -18.61 -9.00 -2.15
N ASP A 186 -19.23 -7.82 -2.09
CA ASP A 186 -19.75 -7.23 -0.86
C ASP A 186 -20.93 -8.00 -0.30
N VAL A 187 -21.81 -8.50 -1.17
CA VAL A 187 -22.93 -9.37 -0.79
C VAL A 187 -22.42 -10.63 -0.09
N THR A 188 -21.36 -11.23 -0.64
CA THR A 188 -20.73 -12.42 -0.04
C THR A 188 -20.15 -12.11 1.34
N THR A 189 -19.47 -10.97 1.47
CA THR A 189 -18.88 -10.53 2.74
C THR A 189 -19.96 -10.21 3.79
N LEU A 190 -21.06 -9.58 3.38
CA LEU A 190 -22.20 -9.27 4.24
C LEU A 190 -22.88 -10.54 4.76
N ILE A 191 -23.11 -11.54 3.89
CA ILE A 191 -23.68 -12.83 4.27
C ILE A 191 -22.77 -13.53 5.30
N ASN A 192 -21.45 -13.55 5.06
CA ASN A 192 -20.49 -14.10 6.02
C ASN A 192 -20.53 -13.35 7.37
N GLY A 193 -20.72 -12.03 7.34
CA GLY A 193 -20.96 -11.22 8.53
C GLY A 193 -22.19 -11.64 9.31
N ILE A 194 -23.33 -11.79 8.63
CA ILE A 194 -24.60 -12.23 9.21
C ILE A 194 -24.49 -13.65 9.80
N LEU A 195 -23.70 -14.52 9.17
CA LEU A 195 -23.42 -15.87 9.66
C LEU A 195 -22.39 -15.91 10.80
N GLY A 196 -21.79 -14.77 11.17
CA GLY A 196 -20.77 -14.68 12.22
C GLY A 196 -19.40 -15.24 11.82
N THR A 197 -19.14 -15.42 10.52
CA THR A 197 -17.87 -15.93 9.99
C THR A 197 -16.91 -14.81 9.54
N ALA A 198 -17.39 -13.57 9.48
CA ALA A 198 -16.61 -12.36 9.24
C ALA A 198 -17.06 -11.23 10.17
N GLN A 199 -16.18 -10.26 10.44
CA GLN A 199 -16.59 -8.99 11.06
C GLN A 199 -17.07 -8.03 9.99
N VAL A 200 -18.21 -7.38 10.23
CA VAL A 200 -18.77 -6.35 9.35
C VAL A 200 -18.89 -5.06 10.15
N ASP A 201 -18.34 -3.98 9.59
CA ASP A 201 -18.53 -2.64 10.12
C ASP A 201 -19.97 -2.21 9.85
N THR A 202 -20.71 -1.89 10.92
CA THR A 202 -22.10 -1.46 10.85
C THR A 202 -22.29 -0.18 10.04
N SER A 203 -21.25 0.67 9.92
CA SER A 203 -21.33 1.92 9.16
C SER A 203 -21.49 1.69 7.64
N VAL A 204 -20.98 0.57 7.12
CA VAL A 204 -21.15 0.15 5.72
C VAL A 204 -22.17 -0.96 5.56
N GLY A 205 -22.32 -1.82 6.58
CA GLY A 205 -23.16 -3.02 6.59
C GLY A 205 -24.64 -2.80 6.86
N ASP A 206 -25.02 -1.70 7.54
CA ASP A 206 -26.42 -1.29 7.73
C ASP A 206 -26.89 -0.52 6.48
N VAL A 207 -27.00 -1.26 5.38
CA VAL A 207 -27.29 -0.72 4.05
C VAL A 207 -28.68 -0.10 3.99
N ASP A 208 -29.66 -0.62 4.73
CA ASP A 208 -31.00 -0.05 4.78
C ASP A 208 -31.17 1.09 5.82
N GLY A 209 -30.22 1.24 6.75
CA GLY A 209 -30.17 2.32 7.73
C GLY A 209 -31.10 2.11 8.94
N ASN A 210 -31.53 0.88 9.21
CA ASN A 210 -32.40 0.55 10.33
C ASN A 210 -31.65 0.37 11.67
N GLY A 211 -30.31 0.41 11.66
CA GLY A 211 -29.45 0.24 12.82
C GLY A 211 -29.06 -1.21 13.14
N ILE A 212 -29.45 -2.19 12.33
CA ILE A 212 -29.24 -3.62 12.55
C ILE A 212 -28.77 -4.29 11.26
N VAL A 213 -27.51 -4.75 11.25
CA VAL A 213 -26.96 -5.53 10.13
C VAL A 213 -27.61 -6.93 10.09
N ASN A 214 -28.45 -7.18 9.09
CA ASN A 214 -29.15 -8.45 8.89
C ASN A 214 -29.51 -8.70 7.40
N VAL A 215 -30.36 -9.69 7.14
CA VAL A 215 -30.79 -10.09 5.78
C VAL A 215 -31.52 -8.97 5.00
N SER A 216 -32.12 -7.99 5.69
CA SER A 216 -32.70 -6.83 5.01
C SER A 216 -31.64 -5.99 4.28
N ASP A 217 -30.44 -5.85 4.87
CA ASP A 217 -29.31 -5.16 4.25
C ASP A 217 -28.79 -5.86 3.00
N VAL A 218 -28.84 -7.21 2.96
CA VAL A 218 -28.51 -7.98 1.76
C VAL A 218 -29.43 -7.60 0.61
N THR A 219 -30.73 -7.45 0.90
CA THR A 219 -31.72 -7.05 -0.11
C THR A 219 -31.47 -5.62 -0.58
N ALA A 220 -31.19 -4.70 0.35
CA ALA A 220 -30.87 -3.32 0.03
C ALA A 220 -29.59 -3.21 -0.83
N LEU A 221 -28.56 -3.98 -0.49
CA LEU A 221 -27.29 -4.02 -1.23
C LEU A 221 -27.47 -4.52 -2.67
N ILE A 222 -28.24 -5.60 -2.87
CA ILE A 222 -28.56 -6.10 -4.21
C ILE A 222 -29.27 -5.04 -5.04
N ASN A 223 -30.21 -4.29 -4.46
CA ASN A 223 -30.92 -3.23 -5.17
C ASN A 223 -29.98 -2.08 -5.59
N ILE A 224 -28.99 -1.74 -4.76
CA ILE A 224 -27.96 -0.74 -5.11
C ILE A 224 -27.14 -1.23 -6.30
N ILE A 225 -26.68 -2.49 -6.27
CA ILE A 225 -25.86 -3.09 -7.34
C ILE A 225 -26.62 -3.11 -8.68
N LEU A 226 -27.90 -3.49 -8.66
CA LEU A 226 -28.75 -3.54 -9.85
C LEU A 226 -29.12 -2.15 -10.40
N ALA A 227 -29.09 -1.11 -9.58
CA ALA A 227 -29.32 0.26 -10.04
C ALA A 227 -28.08 0.87 -10.71
N ALA A 228 -26.89 0.33 -10.43
CA ALA A 228 -25.61 0.78 -10.98
C ALA A 228 -25.18 0.05 -12.27
N SER A 229 -25.94 -0.97 -12.70
CA SER A 229 -25.67 -1.82 -13.88
C SER A 229 -26.30 -1.33 -15.17
#